data_AF-A0A815VJJ4-F1
#
_entry.id   AF-A0A815VJJ4-F1
#
_cell.length_a   1.000
_cell.length_b   1.000
_cell.length_c   1.000
_cell.angle_alpha   90.00
_cell.angle_beta   90.00
_cell.angle_gamma   90.00
#
_symmetry.space_group_name_H-M   'P 1'
#
loop_
_entity.id
_entity.type
_entity.pdbx_description
1 polymer ?
#
loop_
_entity_poly.entity_id
_entity_poly.type
_entity_poly.pdbx_seq_one_letter_code
_entity_poly.pdbx_strand_id
1 'polypeptide(L)'
;MFFSSMLVTVITVPVIIIQSFSCRQLCIKFLCQLEGFCSVINAVSIVYHLALMSVVRYLTLTDNRYFTILFKHHGLYAVLFCWTMALVWAILPLFGINQYVPEGMGLHCSPDWNDSSWRSRTYFLIGTIFIYLLPLVTIICMNMTTYRTLYRLIQSVNTSTKASEFSTKLIYSNNNNVKDNKYKNVLRLCRLRVDKRLALAGIIVITVFILTWTSYSIFSLIKLIYGTIKPYDNSKTLTICSLLCKMSLLLNPLIYIFTIRTSRLLPKFCLK
;
A
#
# COMPACT_ATOMS: atom_id res chain seq x y z
N MET A 1 -1.48 8.34 -4.01
CA MET A 1 -0.29 7.82 -3.27
C MET A 1 0.86 8.81 -3.22
N PHE A 2 1.58 9.09 -4.31
CA PHE A 2 2.71 10.05 -4.29
C PHE A 2 2.32 11.43 -3.71
N PHE A 3 1.22 12.01 -4.19
CA PHE A 3 0.69 13.28 -3.67
C PHE A 3 0.39 13.22 -2.16
N SER A 4 -0.20 12.11 -1.69
CA SER A 4 -0.48 11.88 -0.27
C SER A 4 0.81 11.85 0.55
N SER A 5 1.82 11.10 0.09
CA SER A 5 3.09 10.98 0.79
C SER A 5 3.83 12.31 0.82
N MET A 6 3.85 13.07 -0.30
CA MET A 6 4.48 14.38 -0.36
C MET A 6 3.78 15.42 0.52
N LEU A 7 2.44 15.49 0.46
CA LEU A 7 1.64 16.40 1.29
C LEU A 7 1.96 16.18 2.77
N VAL A 8 2.05 14.91 3.20
CA VAL A 8 2.38 14.59 4.57
C VAL A 8 3.83 14.90 4.89
N THR A 9 4.81 14.57 4.06
CA THR A 9 6.22 14.90 4.35
C THR A 9 6.43 16.41 4.51
N VAL A 10 5.79 17.22 3.67
CA VAL A 10 5.89 18.69 3.72
C VAL A 10 5.25 19.27 4.99
N ILE A 11 4.23 18.61 5.56
CA ILE A 11 3.53 19.09 6.76
C ILE A 11 4.13 18.48 8.05
N THR A 12 4.30 17.17 8.11
CA THR A 12 4.79 16.46 9.30
C THR A 12 6.23 16.81 9.64
N VAL A 13 7.14 16.89 8.66
CA VAL A 13 8.58 17.12 8.95
C VAL A 13 8.81 18.49 9.62
N PRO A 14 8.28 19.62 9.10
CA PRO A 14 8.42 20.89 9.80
C PRO A 14 7.75 20.91 11.17
N VAL A 15 6.57 20.28 11.33
CA VAL A 15 5.89 20.21 12.62
C VAL A 15 6.73 19.48 13.67
N ILE A 16 7.35 18.35 13.32
CA ILE A 16 8.25 17.60 14.21
C ILE A 16 9.47 18.44 14.60
N ILE A 17 10.05 19.18 13.64
CA ILE A 17 11.18 20.08 13.89
C ILE A 17 10.77 21.18 14.87
N ILE A 18 9.66 21.88 14.61
CA ILE A 18 9.14 22.95 15.48
C ILE A 18 8.88 22.42 16.90
N GLN A 19 8.33 21.21 17.01
CA GLN A 19 8.02 20.55 18.28
C GLN A 19 9.28 20.08 19.03
N SER A 20 10.39 19.84 18.32
CA SER A 20 11.69 19.50 18.92
C SER A 20 12.42 20.73 19.47
N PHE A 21 12.25 21.90 18.85
CA PHE A 21 12.92 23.15 19.25
C PHE A 21 12.08 24.03 20.20
N SER A 22 10.75 23.93 20.18
CA SER A 22 9.86 24.77 21.00
C SER A 22 9.36 24.02 22.24
N CYS A 23 9.75 24.48 23.42
CA CYS A 23 9.43 23.88 24.71
C CYS A 23 7.91 23.94 25.02
N ARG A 24 7.33 22.77 25.34
CA ARG A 24 6.11 22.49 26.13
C ARG A 24 4.80 23.29 25.88
N GLN A 25 3.81 22.48 25.50
CA GLN A 25 2.36 22.46 25.80
C GLN A 25 1.38 23.46 25.18
N LEU A 26 1.72 24.69 24.79
CA LEU A 26 0.69 25.67 24.37
C LEU A 26 0.60 25.98 22.87
N CYS A 27 1.69 26.01 22.12
CA CYS A 27 1.67 26.13 20.64
C CYS A 27 1.24 24.81 19.93
N ILE A 28 0.95 23.77 20.73
CA ILE A 28 0.99 22.36 20.35
C ILE A 28 -0.36 21.80 19.86
N LYS A 29 -1.51 22.26 20.36
CA LYS A 29 -2.78 21.56 20.09
C LYS A 29 -3.17 21.57 18.61
N PHE A 30 -3.13 22.74 17.95
CA PHE A 30 -3.47 22.85 16.53
C PHE A 30 -2.47 22.09 15.65
N LEU A 31 -1.16 22.27 15.88
CA LEU A 31 -0.11 21.57 15.11
C LEU A 31 -0.19 20.05 15.32
N CYS A 32 -0.50 19.59 16.53
CA CYS A 32 -0.71 18.18 16.85
C CYS A 32 -1.94 17.60 16.15
N GLN A 33 -3.06 18.34 16.15
CA GLN A 33 -4.26 17.95 15.41
C GLN A 33 -3.99 17.89 13.91
N LEU A 34 -3.28 18.88 13.35
CA LEU A 34 -2.91 18.92 11.94
C LEU A 34 -1.98 17.75 11.57
N GLU A 35 -0.94 17.50 12.37
CA GLU A 35 0.01 16.40 12.18
C GLU A 35 -0.70 15.03 12.25
N GLY A 36 -1.54 14.82 13.26
CA GLY A 36 -2.31 13.60 13.42
C GLY A 36 -3.32 13.39 12.29
N PHE A 37 -4.03 14.45 11.90
CA PHE A 37 -4.98 14.44 10.78
C PHE A 37 -4.31 14.06 9.46
N CYS A 38 -3.22 14.75 9.10
CA CYS A 38 -2.45 14.47 7.89
C CYS A 38 -1.87 13.04 7.91
N SER A 39 -1.36 12.59 9.06
CA SER A 39 -0.82 11.24 9.24
C SER A 39 -1.89 10.17 8.99
N VAL A 40 -3.10 10.34 9.54
CA VAL A 40 -4.22 9.39 9.33
C VAL A 40 -4.68 9.40 7.87
N ILE A 41 -4.89 10.57 7.25
CA ILE A 41 -5.27 10.65 5.83
C ILE A 41 -4.30 9.84 4.99
N ASN A 42 -3.01 10.03 5.20
CA ASN A 42 -2.04 9.36 4.37
C ASN A 42 -1.96 7.86 4.64
N ALA A 43 -1.99 7.43 5.90
CA ALA A 43 -2.02 6.01 6.24
C ALA A 43 -3.18 5.28 5.54
N VAL A 44 -4.40 5.83 5.71
CA VAL A 44 -5.62 5.25 5.13
C VAL A 44 -5.60 5.36 3.60
N SER A 45 -5.18 6.50 3.05
CA SER A 45 -5.07 6.67 1.59
C SER A 45 -4.10 5.65 0.99
N ILE A 46 -2.92 5.45 1.59
CA ILE A 46 -1.94 4.50 1.09
C ILE A 46 -2.49 3.08 1.10
N VAL A 47 -3.05 2.60 2.22
CA VAL A 47 -3.52 1.21 2.30
C VAL A 47 -4.68 0.94 1.33
N TYR A 48 -5.63 1.88 1.17
CA TYR A 48 -6.72 1.73 0.22
C TYR A 48 -6.25 1.76 -1.24
N HIS A 49 -5.27 2.61 -1.57
CA HIS A 49 -4.70 2.60 -2.91
C HIS A 49 -3.87 1.33 -3.18
N LEU A 50 -3.19 0.77 -2.19
CA LEU A 50 -2.51 -0.54 -2.33
C LEU A 50 -3.50 -1.67 -2.61
N ALA A 51 -4.64 -1.67 -1.90
CA ALA A 51 -5.72 -2.63 -2.15
C ALA A 51 -6.29 -2.45 -3.57
N LEU A 52 -6.61 -1.22 -3.97
CA LEU A 52 -7.09 -0.91 -5.32
C LEU A 52 -6.10 -1.38 -6.39
N MET A 53 -4.81 -1.06 -6.25
CA MET A 53 -3.79 -1.48 -7.20
C MET A 53 -3.64 -3.00 -7.29
N SER A 54 -3.84 -3.71 -6.19
CA SER A 54 -3.82 -5.18 -6.17
C SER A 54 -4.99 -5.77 -6.96
N VAL A 55 -6.20 -5.22 -6.81
CA VAL A 55 -7.39 -5.59 -7.58
C VAL A 55 -7.20 -5.27 -9.06
N VAL A 56 -6.73 -4.06 -9.38
CA VAL A 56 -6.48 -3.61 -10.76
C VAL A 56 -5.57 -4.61 -11.48
N ARG A 57 -4.44 -4.95 -10.86
CA ARG A 57 -3.45 -5.88 -11.43
C ARG A 57 -4.05 -7.25 -11.72
N TYR A 58 -4.83 -7.78 -10.78
CA TYR A 58 -5.51 -9.05 -10.97
C TYR A 58 -6.46 -9.00 -12.19
N LEU A 59 -7.29 -7.97 -12.27
CA LEU A 59 -8.25 -7.80 -13.37
C LEU A 59 -7.55 -7.62 -14.73
N THR A 60 -6.45 -6.86 -14.80
CA THR A 60 -5.68 -6.71 -16.04
C THR A 60 -5.14 -8.05 -16.57
N LEU A 61 -4.88 -9.02 -15.68
CA LEU A 61 -4.35 -10.33 -16.07
C LEU A 61 -5.42 -11.33 -16.47
N THR A 62 -6.59 -11.29 -15.83
CA THR A 62 -7.67 -12.28 -16.07
C THR A 62 -8.65 -11.82 -17.14
N ASP A 63 -8.97 -10.53 -17.20
CA ASP A 63 -9.90 -10.00 -18.19
C ASP A 63 -9.64 -8.53 -18.55
N ASN A 64 -9.09 -8.34 -19.74
CA ASN A 64 -8.77 -7.02 -20.27
C ASN A 64 -10.03 -6.19 -20.60
N ARG A 65 -11.20 -6.80 -20.84
CA ARG A 65 -12.47 -6.08 -21.06
C ARG A 65 -13.00 -5.48 -19.77
N TYR A 66 -13.03 -6.25 -18.67
CA TYR A 66 -13.45 -5.72 -17.37
C TYR A 66 -12.50 -4.60 -16.90
N PHE A 67 -11.19 -4.76 -17.06
CA PHE A 67 -10.23 -3.68 -16.77
C PHE A 67 -10.51 -2.42 -17.59
N THR A 68 -10.74 -2.57 -18.91
CA THR A 68 -10.99 -1.42 -19.80
C THR A 68 -12.29 -0.71 -19.43
N ILE A 69 -13.38 -1.42 -19.17
CA ILE A 69 -14.67 -0.80 -18.82
C ILE A 69 -14.62 -0.15 -17.43
N LEU A 70 -14.07 -0.86 -16.44
CA LEU A 70 -14.03 -0.39 -15.05
C LEU A 70 -13.09 0.80 -14.89
N PHE A 71 -11.85 0.74 -15.39
CA PHE A 71 -10.86 1.77 -15.11
C PHE A 71 -10.81 2.93 -16.11
N LYS A 72 -11.20 2.72 -17.37
CA LYS A 72 -11.21 3.82 -18.36
C LYS A 72 -12.31 4.84 -18.08
N HIS A 73 -13.43 4.41 -17.50
CA HIS A 73 -14.56 5.28 -17.17
C HIS A 73 -14.72 5.54 -15.66
N HIS A 74 -14.37 4.59 -14.79
CA HIS A 74 -14.60 4.70 -13.34
C HIS A 74 -13.31 4.74 -12.51
N GLY A 75 -12.13 4.79 -13.13
CA GLY A 75 -10.86 4.88 -12.41
C GLY A 75 -10.78 6.09 -11.49
N LEU A 76 -11.33 7.24 -11.92
CA LEU A 76 -11.41 8.45 -11.09
C LEU A 76 -12.29 8.22 -9.85
N TYR A 77 -13.47 7.61 -10.00
CA TYR A 77 -14.37 7.31 -8.88
C TYR A 77 -13.72 6.35 -7.87
N ALA A 78 -12.98 5.35 -8.34
CA ALA A 78 -12.24 4.45 -7.45
C ALA A 78 -11.16 5.17 -6.62
N VAL A 79 -10.45 6.13 -7.24
CA VAL A 79 -9.47 6.97 -6.53
C VAL A 79 -10.16 7.91 -5.54
N LEU A 80 -11.26 8.57 -5.95
CA LEU A 80 -12.04 9.42 -5.07
C LEU A 80 -12.56 8.65 -3.86
N PHE A 81 -13.00 7.40 -4.04
CA PHE A 81 -13.41 6.52 -2.95
C PHE A 81 -12.28 6.25 -1.94
N CYS A 82 -11.04 6.04 -2.41
CA CYS A 82 -9.90 5.88 -1.49
C CYS A 82 -9.66 7.14 -0.65
N TRP A 83 -9.82 8.33 -1.24
CA TRP A 83 -9.65 9.60 -0.54
C TRP A 83 -10.80 9.92 0.41
N THR A 84 -12.04 9.63 0.03
CA THR A 84 -13.19 9.83 0.92
C THR A 84 -13.09 8.94 2.14
N MET A 85 -12.70 7.66 1.97
CA MET A 85 -12.43 6.78 3.10
C MET A 85 -11.33 7.34 4.03
N ALA A 86 -10.24 7.85 3.46
CA ALA A 86 -9.18 8.48 4.24
C ALA A 86 -9.66 9.72 5.02
N LEU A 87 -10.46 10.58 4.39
CA LEU A 87 -11.03 11.77 5.01
C LEU A 87 -12.01 11.43 6.12
N VAL A 88 -12.91 10.47 5.90
CA VAL A 88 -13.88 10.04 6.93
C VAL A 88 -13.14 9.65 8.21
N TRP A 89 -12.15 8.78 8.12
CA TRP A 89 -11.41 8.32 9.29
C TRP A 89 -10.55 9.40 9.95
N ALA A 90 -9.99 10.34 9.18
CA ALA A 90 -9.21 11.44 9.74
C ALA A 90 -10.07 12.54 10.37
N ILE A 91 -11.30 12.73 9.90
CA ILE A 91 -12.21 13.76 10.41
C ILE A 91 -12.83 13.35 11.75
N LEU A 92 -13.11 12.06 11.98
CA LEU A 92 -13.79 11.58 13.19
C LEU A 92 -13.17 12.09 14.52
N PRO A 93 -11.83 12.04 14.73
CA PRO A 93 -11.22 12.56 15.95
C PRO A 93 -11.30 14.10 16.10
N LEU A 94 -11.55 14.84 15.03
CA LEU A 94 -11.77 16.29 15.10
C LEU A 94 -13.19 16.64 15.59
N PHE A 95 -14.16 15.72 15.37
CA PHE A 95 -15.56 15.88 15.77
C PHE A 95 -15.89 15.16 17.10
N GLY A 96 -14.87 14.75 17.87
CA GLY A 96 -15.04 14.17 19.20
C GLY A 96 -15.34 12.66 19.23
N ILE A 97 -15.24 11.98 18.07
CA ILE A 97 -15.16 10.51 18.00
C ILE A 97 -13.66 10.19 18.04
N ASN A 98 -13.12 10.14 19.27
CA ASN A 98 -11.69 10.18 19.60
C ASN A 98 -11.11 11.62 19.56
N GLN A 99 -9.82 11.77 19.85
CA GLN A 99 -9.06 13.01 19.88
C GLN A 99 -7.61 12.76 19.41
N TYR A 100 -6.97 13.77 18.83
CA TYR A 100 -5.54 13.73 18.52
C TYR A 100 -4.71 14.15 19.73
N VAL A 101 -3.83 13.27 20.19
CA VAL A 101 -2.96 13.49 21.35
C VAL A 101 -1.50 13.18 21.01
N PRO A 102 -0.54 13.78 21.74
CA PRO A 102 0.87 13.43 21.60
C PRO A 102 1.14 11.97 22.01
N GLU A 103 1.89 11.23 21.18
CA GLU A 103 2.35 9.87 21.47
C GLU A 103 3.78 9.84 22.03
N GLY A 104 4.05 8.87 22.92
CA GLY A 104 5.41 8.52 23.34
C GLY A 104 6.15 9.70 23.98
N MET A 105 7.24 10.16 23.35
CA MET A 105 8.01 11.32 23.82
C MET A 105 7.33 12.67 23.54
N GLY A 106 6.17 12.67 22.87
CA GLY A 106 5.41 13.88 22.54
C GLY A 106 5.92 14.64 21.32
N LEU A 107 6.72 14.01 20.46
CA LEU A 107 7.22 14.57 19.19
C LEU A 107 6.26 14.36 18.01
N HIS A 108 5.27 13.48 18.21
CA HIS A 108 4.34 13.02 17.21
C HIS A 108 2.94 12.97 17.79
N CYS A 109 1.92 13.08 16.96
CA CYS A 109 0.54 12.94 17.36
C CYS A 109 -0.16 11.80 16.61
N SER A 110 -1.20 11.29 17.24
CA SER A 110 -2.06 10.21 16.72
C SER A 110 -3.43 10.27 17.38
N PRO A 111 -4.41 9.48 16.91
CA PRO A 111 -5.62 9.23 17.67
C PRO A 111 -5.29 8.62 19.04
N ASP A 112 -6.05 8.99 20.07
CA ASP A 112 -5.84 8.59 21.46
C ASP A 112 -6.33 7.17 21.74
N TRP A 113 -5.42 6.20 21.66
CA TRP A 113 -5.67 4.80 21.99
C TRP A 113 -5.55 4.50 23.50
N ASN A 114 -5.26 5.50 24.33
CA ASN A 114 -5.24 5.37 25.78
C ASN A 114 -6.59 5.77 26.42
N ASP A 115 -7.43 6.52 25.69
CA ASP A 115 -8.79 6.84 26.13
C ASP A 115 -9.67 5.58 26.20
N SER A 116 -10.21 5.31 27.38
CA SER A 116 -11.08 4.17 27.66
C SER A 116 -12.56 4.44 27.38
N SER A 117 -12.90 5.65 26.92
CA SER A 117 -14.26 6.01 26.53
C SER A 117 -14.81 5.06 25.45
N TRP A 118 -16.12 4.82 25.48
CA TRP A 118 -16.76 3.95 24.49
C TRP A 118 -16.56 4.48 23.05
N ARG A 119 -16.54 5.80 22.87
CA ARG A 119 -16.32 6.45 21.56
C ARG A 119 -14.94 6.13 21.00
N SER A 120 -13.88 6.27 21.81
CA SER A 120 -12.52 5.94 21.39
C SER A 120 -12.36 4.43 21.12
N ARG A 121 -12.90 3.58 22.00
CA ARG A 121 -12.89 2.12 21.80
C ARG A 121 -13.57 1.69 20.52
N THR A 122 -14.76 2.21 20.24
CA THR A 122 -15.50 1.92 19.00
C THR A 122 -14.73 2.41 17.76
N TYR A 123 -14.10 3.59 17.83
CA TYR A 123 -13.24 4.10 16.75
C TYR A 123 -12.10 3.11 16.41
N PHE A 124 -11.38 2.59 17.40
CA PHE A 124 -10.27 1.65 17.17
C PHE A 124 -10.72 0.26 16.72
N LEU A 125 -11.81 -0.27 17.27
CA LEU A 125 -12.33 -1.58 16.90
C LEU A 125 -12.83 -1.58 15.44
N ILE A 126 -13.67 -0.60 15.07
CA ILE A 126 -14.15 -0.47 13.69
C ILE A 126 -12.98 -0.09 12.77
N GLY A 127 -12.09 0.79 13.21
CA GLY A 127 -10.89 1.18 12.46
C GLY A 127 -9.99 -0.02 12.14
N THR A 128 -9.79 -0.93 13.09
CA THR A 128 -9.03 -2.16 12.87
C THR A 128 -9.62 -3.02 11.75
N ILE A 129 -10.95 -3.09 11.65
CA ILE A 129 -11.62 -3.84 10.59
C ILE A 129 -11.44 -3.14 9.24
N PHE A 130 -11.80 -1.86 9.16
CA PHE A 130 -11.90 -1.16 7.87
C PHE A 130 -10.59 -0.54 7.37
N ILE A 131 -9.73 -0.05 8.26
CA ILE A 131 -8.44 0.56 7.89
C ILE A 131 -7.36 -0.52 7.75
N TYR A 132 -7.45 -1.61 8.52
CA TYR A 132 -6.38 -2.63 8.57
C TYR A 132 -6.80 -3.98 7.99
N LEU A 133 -7.72 -4.73 8.61
CA LEU A 133 -8.02 -6.12 8.23
C LEU A 133 -8.61 -6.25 6.82
N LEU A 134 -9.63 -5.45 6.47
CA LEU A 134 -10.30 -5.52 5.18
C LEU A 134 -9.34 -5.19 4.01
N PRO A 135 -8.59 -4.08 4.03
CA PRO A 135 -7.57 -3.82 3.03
C PRO A 135 -6.48 -4.89 3.02
N LEU A 136 -6.00 -5.35 4.18
CA LEU A 136 -4.95 -6.36 4.27
C LEU A 136 -5.35 -7.68 3.62
N VAL A 137 -6.54 -8.21 3.94
CA VAL A 137 -7.07 -9.44 3.35
C VAL A 137 -7.23 -9.27 1.84
N THR A 138 -7.80 -8.15 1.40
CA THR A 138 -7.95 -7.84 -0.03
C THR A 138 -6.60 -7.85 -0.75
N ILE A 139 -5.61 -7.17 -0.18
CA ILE A 139 -4.25 -7.09 -0.70
C ILE A 139 -3.61 -8.48 -0.78
N ILE A 140 -3.64 -9.27 0.29
CA ILE A 140 -3.05 -10.61 0.32
C ILE A 140 -3.73 -11.52 -0.69
N CYS A 141 -5.06 -11.64 -0.65
CA CYS A 141 -5.81 -12.50 -1.55
C CYS A 141 -5.57 -12.15 -3.01
N MET A 142 -5.64 -10.87 -3.38
CA MET A 142 -5.46 -10.42 -4.77
C MET A 142 -4.03 -10.58 -5.27
N ASN A 143 -3.01 -10.34 -4.44
CA ASN A 143 -1.62 -10.58 -4.85
C ASN A 143 -1.31 -12.07 -4.97
N MET A 144 -1.86 -12.91 -4.09
CA MET A 144 -1.70 -14.36 -4.17
C MET A 144 -2.35 -14.94 -5.42
N THR A 145 -3.56 -14.51 -5.77
CA THR A 145 -4.21 -14.92 -7.03
C THR A 145 -3.46 -14.40 -8.25
N THR A 146 -3.02 -13.14 -8.24
CA THR A 146 -2.18 -12.54 -9.30
C THR A 146 -0.90 -13.36 -9.52
N TYR A 147 -0.17 -13.69 -8.46
CA TYR A 147 1.06 -14.49 -8.55
C TYR A 147 0.82 -15.89 -9.13
N ARG A 148 -0.24 -16.58 -8.66
CA ARG A 148 -0.64 -17.90 -9.19
C ARG A 148 -0.99 -17.82 -10.67
N THR A 149 -1.78 -16.83 -11.08
CA THR A 149 -2.16 -16.61 -12.49
C THR A 149 -0.94 -16.30 -13.35
N LEU A 150 -0.04 -15.42 -12.89
CA LEU A 150 1.22 -15.12 -13.59
C LEU A 150 2.09 -16.35 -13.78
N TYR A 151 2.22 -17.18 -12.74
CA TYR A 151 2.99 -18.42 -12.83
C TYR A 151 2.42 -19.36 -13.90
N ARG A 152 1.10 -19.58 -13.89
CA ARG A 152 0.40 -20.41 -14.90
C ARG A 152 0.54 -19.85 -16.31
N LEU A 153 0.36 -18.54 -16.49
CA LEU A 153 0.48 -17.88 -17.79
C LEU A 153 1.91 -17.98 -18.33
N ILE A 154 2.93 -17.70 -17.51
CA ILE A 154 4.34 -17.83 -17.93
C ILE A 154 4.66 -19.27 -18.34
N GLN A 155 4.20 -20.25 -17.56
CA GLN A 155 4.41 -21.66 -17.89
C GLN A 155 3.73 -22.05 -19.20
N SER A 156 2.47 -21.66 -19.40
CA SER A 156 1.73 -21.94 -20.63
C SER A 156 2.43 -21.37 -21.88
N VAL A 157 2.88 -20.12 -21.82
CA VAL A 157 3.54 -19.49 -22.97
C VAL A 157 4.93 -20.07 -23.21
N ASN A 158 5.68 -20.43 -22.17
CA ASN A 158 6.96 -21.15 -22.32
C ASN A 158 6.75 -22.50 -23.04
N THR A 159 5.71 -23.26 -22.67
CA THR A 159 5.38 -24.53 -23.34
C THR A 159 4.99 -24.30 -24.80
N SER A 160 4.13 -23.32 -25.09
CA SER A 160 3.76 -22.97 -26.48
C SER A 160 4.96 -22.51 -27.31
N THR A 161 5.89 -21.78 -26.70
CA THR A 161 7.10 -21.31 -27.39
C THR A 161 8.02 -22.49 -27.75
N LYS A 162 8.23 -23.44 -26.82
CA LYS A 162 9.01 -24.66 -27.09
C LYS A 162 8.37 -25.52 -28.18
N ALA A 163 7.05 -25.70 -28.15
CA ALA A 163 6.32 -26.43 -29.19
C ALA A 163 6.49 -25.77 -30.58
N SER A 164 6.38 -24.43 -30.65
CA SER A 164 6.57 -23.70 -31.91
C SER A 164 7.99 -23.81 -32.47
N GLU A 165 9.01 -23.87 -31.60
CA GLU A 165 10.40 -24.05 -32.02
C GLU A 165 10.66 -25.46 -32.57
N PHE A 166 10.08 -26.49 -31.94
CA PHE A 166 10.16 -27.87 -32.40
C PHE A 166 9.49 -28.06 -33.76
N SER A 167 8.28 -27.52 -33.97
CA SER A 167 7.58 -27.57 -35.26
C SER A 167 8.35 -26.86 -36.38
N THR A 168 9.04 -25.76 -36.08
CA THR A 168 9.86 -25.02 -37.07
C THR A 168 11.16 -25.78 -37.43
N LYS A 169 11.67 -26.63 -36.53
CA LYS A 169 12.83 -27.50 -36.82
C LYS A 169 12.45 -28.72 -37.65
N LEU A 170 11.27 -29.31 -37.39
CA LEU A 170 10.78 -30.48 -38.13
C LEU A 170 10.25 -30.13 -39.52
N ILE A 171 9.56 -29.00 -39.65
CA ILE A 171 9.05 -28.51 -40.92
C ILE A 171 9.91 -27.31 -41.27
N TYR A 172 10.79 -27.42 -42.27
CA TYR A 172 11.51 -26.26 -42.84
C TYR A 172 10.49 -25.29 -43.48
N SER A 173 9.72 -24.63 -42.64
CA SER A 173 8.54 -23.86 -42.99
C SER A 173 8.91 -22.40 -42.93
N ASN A 174 9.13 -21.79 -44.09
CA ASN A 174 9.33 -20.35 -44.23
C ASN A 174 7.98 -19.60 -44.16
N ASN A 175 7.14 -19.95 -43.17
CA ASN A 175 5.79 -19.42 -43.04
C ASN A 175 5.79 -18.18 -42.13
N ASN A 176 5.43 -17.02 -42.69
CA ASN A 176 5.40 -15.74 -41.97
C ASN A 176 4.48 -15.79 -40.73
N ASN A 177 3.39 -16.55 -40.79
CA ASN A 177 2.46 -16.73 -39.67
C ASN A 177 3.11 -17.40 -38.44
N VAL A 178 4.06 -18.32 -38.66
CA VAL A 178 4.78 -19.00 -37.57
C VAL A 178 5.78 -18.06 -36.92
N LYS A 179 6.49 -17.25 -37.71
CA LYS A 179 7.40 -16.20 -37.22
C LYS A 179 6.64 -15.14 -36.41
N ASP A 180 5.48 -14.71 -36.89
CA ASP A 180 4.62 -13.73 -36.20
C ASP A 180 4.08 -14.25 -34.87
N ASN A 181 3.63 -15.51 -34.81
CA ASN A 181 3.18 -16.12 -33.56
C ASN A 181 4.32 -16.29 -32.54
N LYS A 182 5.53 -16.64 -33.00
CA LYS A 182 6.71 -16.70 -32.14
C LYS A 182 7.03 -15.32 -31.54
N TYR A 183 7.04 -14.27 -32.35
CA TYR A 183 7.27 -12.90 -31.90
C TYR A 183 6.21 -12.46 -30.87
N LYS A 184 4.92 -12.69 -31.15
CA LYS A 184 3.82 -12.41 -30.21
C LYS A 184 4.01 -13.11 -28.85
N ASN A 185 4.41 -14.38 -28.85
CA ASN A 185 4.67 -15.14 -27.62
C ASN A 185 5.87 -14.60 -26.82
N VAL A 186 6.95 -14.19 -27.51
CA VAL A 186 8.12 -13.55 -26.87
C VAL A 186 7.73 -12.23 -26.21
N LEU A 187 6.98 -11.36 -26.91
CA LEU A 187 6.49 -10.11 -26.33
C LEU A 187 5.57 -10.36 -25.12
N ARG A 188 4.67 -11.34 -25.23
CA ARG A 188 3.78 -11.73 -24.13
C ARG A 188 4.58 -12.22 -22.92
N LEU A 189 5.59 -13.06 -23.11
CA LEU A 189 6.49 -13.51 -22.04
C LEU A 189 7.23 -12.35 -21.38
N CYS A 190 7.74 -11.41 -22.16
CA CYS A 190 8.41 -10.23 -21.60
C CYS A 190 7.47 -9.43 -20.70
N ARG A 191 6.24 -9.15 -21.18
CA ARG A 191 5.22 -8.44 -20.39
C ARG A 191 4.91 -9.18 -19.08
N LEU A 192 4.64 -10.48 -19.15
CA LEU A 192 4.35 -11.30 -17.96
C LEU A 192 5.51 -11.35 -16.96
N ARG A 193 6.78 -11.32 -17.43
CA ARG A 193 7.95 -11.24 -16.55
C ARG A 193 8.04 -9.89 -15.84
N VAL A 194 7.70 -8.80 -16.53
CA VAL A 194 7.56 -7.47 -15.89
C VAL A 194 6.48 -7.54 -14.83
N ASP A 195 5.28 -8.00 -15.17
CA ASP A 195 4.16 -8.10 -14.24
C ASP A 195 4.49 -8.97 -13.01
N LYS A 196 5.25 -10.06 -13.20
CA LYS A 196 5.79 -10.88 -12.10
C LYS A 196 6.73 -10.08 -11.19
N ARG A 197 7.65 -9.29 -11.73
CA ARG A 197 8.54 -8.43 -10.92
C ARG A 197 7.73 -7.36 -10.16
N LEU A 198 6.72 -6.77 -10.79
CA LEU A 198 5.84 -5.78 -10.17
C LEU A 198 4.98 -6.39 -9.05
N ALA A 199 4.51 -7.63 -9.22
CA ALA A 199 3.77 -8.38 -8.20
C ALA A 199 4.68 -8.73 -7.01
N LEU A 200 5.93 -9.18 -7.26
CA LEU A 200 6.92 -9.43 -6.20
C LEU A 200 7.28 -8.17 -5.42
N ALA A 201 7.48 -7.04 -6.11
CA ALA A 201 7.68 -5.74 -5.45
C ALA A 201 6.46 -5.36 -4.59
N GLY A 202 5.24 -5.67 -5.06
CA GLY A 202 4.01 -5.54 -4.28
C GLY A 202 4.06 -6.34 -2.99
N ILE A 203 4.45 -7.62 -3.04
CA ILE A 203 4.60 -8.47 -1.84
C ILE A 203 5.57 -7.86 -0.84
N ILE A 204 6.69 -7.28 -1.29
CA ILE A 204 7.66 -6.61 -0.41
C ILE A 204 7.01 -5.41 0.31
N VAL A 205 6.27 -4.57 -0.41
CA VAL A 205 5.53 -3.43 0.18
C VAL A 205 4.56 -3.93 1.26
N ILE A 206 3.87 -5.03 1.00
CA ILE A 206 2.88 -5.62 1.90
C ILE A 206 3.57 -6.14 3.16
N THR A 207 4.69 -6.84 3.02
CA THR A 207 5.47 -7.33 4.17
C THR A 207 5.94 -6.17 5.05
N VAL A 208 6.45 -5.08 4.45
CA VAL A 208 6.85 -3.88 5.20
C VAL A 208 5.64 -3.25 5.88
N PHE A 209 4.50 -3.15 5.19
CA PHE A 209 3.25 -2.63 5.76
C PHE A 209 2.78 -3.47 6.96
N ILE A 210 2.78 -4.80 6.83
CA ILE A 210 2.44 -5.72 7.93
C ILE A 210 3.42 -5.49 9.10
N LEU A 211 4.73 -5.59 8.89
CA LEU A 211 5.68 -5.45 9.99
C LEU A 211 5.56 -4.10 10.74
N THR A 212 5.32 -3.02 10.01
CA THR A 212 5.24 -1.67 10.58
C THR A 212 3.88 -1.35 11.21
N TRP A 213 2.76 -1.76 10.60
CA TRP A 213 1.42 -1.42 11.07
C TRP A 213 0.80 -2.48 11.99
N THR A 214 1.20 -3.75 11.86
CA THR A 214 0.70 -4.84 12.73
C THR A 214 1.18 -4.64 14.15
N SER A 215 2.44 -4.26 14.34
CA SER A 215 2.98 -3.95 15.66
C SER A 215 2.14 -2.87 16.33
N TYR A 216 1.92 -1.73 15.66
CA TYR A 216 1.07 -0.65 16.16
C TYR A 216 -0.36 -1.10 16.47
N SER A 217 -1.01 -1.81 15.55
CA SER A 217 -2.41 -2.26 15.71
C SER A 217 -2.58 -3.25 16.86
N ILE A 218 -1.66 -4.21 17.00
CA ILE A 218 -1.62 -5.15 18.12
C ILE A 218 -1.41 -4.39 19.43
N PHE A 219 -0.45 -3.45 19.48
CA PHE A 219 -0.21 -2.66 20.69
C PHE A 219 -1.44 -1.86 21.12
N SER A 220 -2.10 -1.19 20.19
CA SER A 220 -3.32 -0.44 20.50
C SER A 220 -4.44 -1.34 21.00
N LEU A 221 -4.63 -2.53 20.40
CA LEU A 221 -5.70 -3.46 20.78
C LEU A 221 -5.45 -4.14 22.12
N ILE A 222 -4.21 -4.58 22.39
CA ILE A 222 -3.88 -5.21 23.68
C ILE A 222 -4.07 -4.17 24.80
N LYS A 223 -3.62 -2.93 24.62
CA LYS A 223 -3.86 -1.88 25.62
C LYS A 223 -5.35 -1.58 25.80
N LEU A 224 -6.12 -1.57 24.71
CA LEU A 224 -7.58 -1.37 24.76
C LEU A 224 -8.30 -2.46 25.58
N ILE A 225 -7.89 -3.72 25.44
CA ILE A 225 -8.54 -4.89 26.04
C ILE A 225 -8.07 -5.11 27.49
N TYR A 226 -6.77 -5.00 27.74
CA TYR A 226 -6.17 -5.36 29.03
C TYR A 226 -5.86 -4.15 29.93
N GLY A 227 -6.05 -2.92 29.45
CA GLY A 227 -5.85 -1.69 30.22
C GLY A 227 -4.37 -1.30 30.37
N THR A 228 -3.67 -1.86 31.36
CA THR A 228 -2.29 -1.49 31.70
C THR A 228 -1.31 -2.65 31.56
N ILE A 229 -0.30 -2.49 30.69
CA ILE A 229 0.80 -3.43 30.52
C ILE A 229 2.08 -2.78 31.08
N LYS A 230 2.46 -3.13 32.32
CA LYS A 230 3.60 -2.51 33.06
C LYS A 230 4.94 -2.41 32.31
N PRO A 231 5.39 -3.37 31.47
CA PRO A 231 6.64 -3.21 30.70
C PRO A 231 6.57 -2.27 29.48
N TYR A 232 5.39 -1.73 29.12
CA TYR A 232 5.18 -1.03 27.85
C TYR A 232 4.73 0.44 27.98
N ASP A 233 4.63 1.00 29.19
CA ASP A 233 4.48 2.45 29.42
C ASP A 233 5.81 3.23 29.24
N ASN A 234 6.90 2.55 28.88
CA ASN A 234 8.14 3.22 28.50
C ASN A 234 7.95 3.98 27.18
N SER A 235 7.87 5.31 27.29
CA SER A 235 7.79 6.30 26.20
C SER A 235 8.71 6.00 24.99
N LYS A 236 9.85 5.34 25.22
CA LYS A 236 10.81 4.92 24.17
C LYS A 236 10.29 3.82 23.24
N THR A 237 9.67 2.75 23.75
CA THR A 237 9.16 1.65 22.91
C THR A 237 8.03 2.11 22.00
N LEU A 238 7.16 2.96 22.56
CA LEU A 238 6.05 3.62 21.85
C LEU A 238 6.54 4.51 20.72
N THR A 239 7.59 5.29 21.00
CA THR A 239 8.21 6.18 20.02
C THR A 239 8.88 5.39 18.90
N ILE A 240 9.56 4.28 19.19
CA ILE A 240 10.20 3.43 18.16
C ILE A 240 9.14 2.82 17.23
N CYS A 241 8.03 2.30 17.76
CA CYS A 241 6.94 1.75 16.94
C CYS A 241 6.27 2.82 16.07
N SER A 242 5.98 4.00 16.65
CA SER A 242 5.41 5.14 15.91
C SER A 242 6.36 5.64 14.81
N LEU A 243 7.68 5.71 15.09
CA LEU A 243 8.69 6.07 14.10
C LEU A 243 8.79 5.04 12.99
N LEU A 244 8.84 3.74 13.28
CA LEU A 244 8.92 2.69 12.25
C LEU A 244 7.70 2.73 11.32
N CYS A 245 6.52 2.95 11.88
CA CYS A 245 5.28 3.15 11.13
C CYS A 245 5.37 4.38 10.21
N LYS A 246 5.84 5.52 10.74
CA LYS A 246 5.99 6.78 10.00
C LYS A 246 7.17 6.77 9.01
N MET A 247 8.19 5.93 9.18
CA MET A 247 9.27 5.77 8.19
C MET A 247 8.80 5.07 6.91
N SER A 248 7.70 4.29 6.97
CA SER A 248 7.07 3.74 5.77
C SER A 248 6.64 4.83 4.78
N LEU A 249 6.36 6.05 5.26
CA LEU A 249 6.00 7.22 4.46
C LEU A 249 7.07 7.58 3.41
N LEU A 250 8.35 7.41 3.76
CA LEU A 250 9.49 7.72 2.89
C LEU A 250 9.81 6.57 1.93
N LEU A 251 9.54 5.33 2.35
CA LEU A 251 9.79 4.13 1.54
C LEU A 251 8.79 4.00 0.38
N ASN A 252 7.55 4.46 0.58
CA ASN A 252 6.49 4.32 -0.42
C ASN A 252 6.85 4.98 -1.77
N PRO A 253 7.23 6.27 -1.86
CA PRO A 253 7.68 6.89 -3.12
C PRO A 253 8.89 6.20 -3.78
N LEU A 254 9.86 5.74 -2.99
CA LEU A 254 11.06 5.04 -3.50
C LEU A 254 10.68 3.73 -4.18
N ILE A 255 9.77 2.96 -3.56
CA ILE A 255 9.27 1.73 -4.15
C ILE A 255 8.51 2.02 -5.45
N TYR A 256 7.73 3.10 -5.52
CA TYR A 256 7.07 3.51 -6.77
C TYR A 256 8.04 3.90 -7.87
N ILE A 257 9.06 4.70 -7.56
CA ILE A 257 10.08 5.11 -8.54
C ILE A 257 10.79 3.87 -9.11
N PHE A 258 11.17 2.93 -8.24
CA PHE A 258 11.82 1.69 -8.66
C PHE A 258 10.89 0.86 -9.57
N THR A 259 9.63 0.70 -9.15
CA THR A 259 8.59 -0.04 -9.87
C THR A 259 8.31 0.55 -11.27
N ILE A 260 8.18 1.88 -11.38
CA ILE A 260 7.93 2.59 -12.65
C ILE A 260 9.16 2.49 -13.57
N ARG A 261 10.36 2.69 -13.04
CA ARG A 261 11.61 2.64 -13.82
C ARG A 261 11.84 1.24 -14.41
N THR A 262 11.56 0.18 -13.66
CA THR A 262 11.65 -1.20 -14.17
C THR A 262 10.62 -1.47 -15.27
N SER A 263 9.39 -0.97 -15.16
CA SER A 263 8.34 -1.18 -16.16
C SER A 263 8.62 -0.52 -17.53
N ARG A 264 9.27 0.65 -17.55
CA ARG A 264 9.58 1.40 -18.78
C ARG A 264 10.81 0.88 -19.53
N LEU A 265 11.77 0.28 -18.83
CA LEU A 265 13.03 -0.16 -19.43
C LEU A 265 12.94 -1.54 -20.09
N LEU A 266 12.15 -2.48 -19.54
CA LEU A 266 12.15 -3.87 -20.01
C LEU A 266 11.67 -4.11 -21.46
N PRO A 267 10.66 -3.41 -22.01
CA PRO A 267 10.26 -3.59 -23.41
C PRO A 267 11.42 -3.33 -24.38
N LYS A 268 12.34 -2.42 -24.03
CA LYS A 268 13.52 -2.10 -24.84
C LYS A 268 14.61 -3.17 -24.79
N PHE A 269 14.68 -3.93 -23.69
CA PHE A 269 15.67 -5.00 -23.52
C PHE A 269 15.19 -6.35 -24.05
N CYS A 270 13.88 -6.61 -24.13
CA CYS A 270 13.35 -7.87 -24.69
C CYS A 270 13.29 -7.92 -26.22
N LEU A 271 13.49 -6.78 -26.90
CA LEU A 271 13.49 -6.64 -28.35
C LEU A 271 14.91 -6.58 -28.96
N LYS A 272 15.94 -6.67 -28.12
CA LYS A 272 17.34 -6.89 -28.51
C LYS A 272 17.70 -8.35 -28.30
#